data_AF-A0AAD5SDI0-F1
#
_entry.id   AF-A0AAD5SDI0-F1
#
_cell.length_a   1.000
_cell.length_b   1.000
_cell.length_c   1.000
_cell.angle_alpha   90.00
_cell.angle_beta   90.00
_cell.angle_gamma   90.00
#
_symmetry.space_group_name_H-M   'P 1'
#
loop_
_entity.id
_entity.type
_entity.pdbx_description
1 polymer ?
#
loop_
_entity_poly.entity_id
_entity_poly.type
_entity_poly.pdbx_seq_one_letter_code
_entity_poly.pdbx_strand_id
1 'polypeptide(L)' 'MAATKPTLTFYDIQLDPKAPPSSPNPWKARYALNYSKIPYKTAWTPFLQVGPTRKSLNIPSVRKHPD' A
#
# COMPACT_ATOMS: atom_id res chain seq x y z
N MET A 1 16.27 22.14 7.52
CA MET A 1 15.40 21.06 8.03
C MET A 1 15.49 19.89 7.06
N ALA A 2 16.23 18.83 7.39
CA ALA A 2 16.46 17.72 6.48
C ALA A 2 15.17 16.91 6.30
N ALA A 3 14.71 16.75 5.06
CA ALA A 3 13.54 15.93 4.74
C ALA A 3 13.89 14.46 5.00
N THR A 4 13.33 13.87 6.06
CA THR A 4 13.40 12.43 6.32
C THR A 4 12.70 11.72 5.16
N LYS A 5 13.44 10.95 4.36
CA LYS A 5 12.86 10.13 3.29
C LYS A 5 11.74 9.27 3.90
N PRO A 6 10.53 9.21 3.31
CA PRO A 6 9.46 8.37 3.85
C PRO A 6 9.91 6.91 3.83
N THR A 7 10.14 6.36 5.03
CA THR A 7 10.57 4.97 5.25
C THR A 7 9.46 3.99 4.93
N LEU A 8 8.20 4.42 5.02
CA LEU A 8 7.04 3.58 4.75
C LEU A 8 6.65 3.60 3.26
N THR A 9 6.57 2.41 2.67
CA THR A 9 5.99 2.22 1.34
C THR A 9 4.57 1.68 1.49
N PHE A 10 3.59 2.46 1.04
CA PHE A 10 2.19 2.09 1.03
C PHE A 10 1.80 1.58 -0.37
N TYR A 11 1.38 0.31 -0.46
CA TYR A 11 0.94 -0.29 -1.73
C TYR A 11 -0.56 -0.05 -1.92
N ASP A 12 -0.92 0.57 -3.05
CA ASP A 12 -2.31 0.86 -3.42
C ASP A 12 -2.57 0.40 -4.86
N ILE A 13 -3.83 0.08 -5.17
CA ILE A 13 -4.22 -0.48 -6.46
C ILE A 13 -4.53 0.67 -7.42
N GLN A 14 -3.85 0.67 -8.56
CA GLN A 14 -4.11 1.60 -9.66
C GLN A 14 -4.95 0.89 -10.74
N LEU A 15 -6.20 1.32 -10.88
CA LEU A 15 -7.12 0.80 -11.90
C LEU A 15 -7.04 1.64 -13.19
N ASP A 16 -6.97 2.96 -13.04
CA ASP A 16 -6.75 3.92 -14.13
C ASP A 16 -5.73 4.95 -13.65
N PRO A 17 -4.61 5.16 -14.38
CA PRO A 17 -3.62 6.17 -14.02
C PRO A 17 -4.11 7.61 -14.00
N LYS A 18 -5.24 7.91 -14.65
CA LYS A 18 -5.84 9.25 -14.71
C LYS A 18 -6.93 9.45 -13.65
N ALA A 19 -7.43 8.37 -13.05
CA ALA A 19 -8.49 8.45 -12.06
C ALA A 19 -7.93 8.53 -10.63
N PRO A 20 -8.65 9.18 -9.69
CA PRO A 20 -8.34 9.07 -8.28
C PRO A 20 -8.36 7.61 -7.79
N PRO A 21 -7.52 7.24 -6.81
CA PRO A 21 -7.60 5.91 -6.20
C PRO A 21 -8.99 5.71 -5.57
N SER A 22 -9.60 4.55 -5.83
CA SER A 22 -10.97 4.25 -5.39
C SER A 22 -11.09 2.92 -4.64
N SER A 23 -9.97 2.22 -4.42
CA SER A 23 -9.97 0.90 -3.79
C SER A 23 -10.30 0.99 -2.29
N PRO A 24 -11.42 0.42 -1.82
CA PRO A 24 -11.91 0.65 -0.46
C PRO A 24 -10.97 0.07 0.61
N ASN A 25 -10.30 -1.05 0.33
CA ASN A 25 -9.39 -1.69 1.27
C ASN A 25 -8.12 -0.87 1.53
N PRO A 26 -7.36 -0.45 0.50
CA PRO A 26 -6.25 0.49 0.67
C PRO A 26 -6.64 1.83 1.30
N TRP A 27 -7.83 2.37 1.00
CA TRP A 27 -8.28 3.64 1.60
C TRP A 27 -8.35 3.62 3.13
N LYS A 28 -8.66 2.47 3.75
CA LYS A 28 -8.59 2.33 5.21
C LYS A 28 -7.20 2.64 5.76
N ALA A 29 -6.16 2.07 5.14
CA ALA A 29 -4.77 2.33 5.51
C ALA A 29 -4.36 3.78 5.17
N ARG A 30 -4.76 4.29 4.00
CA ARG A 30 -4.50 5.67 3.58
C ARG A 30 -5.05 6.68 4.60
N TYR A 31 -6.29 6.51 5.05
CA TYR A 31 -6.87 7.37 6.07
C TYR A 31 -6.14 7.25 7.41
N ALA A 32 -5.81 6.04 7.87
CA ALA A 32 -5.07 5.86 9.12
C ALA A 32 -3.69 6.56 9.08
N LEU A 33 -2.96 6.42 7.97
CA LEU A 33 -1.66 7.07 7.76
C LEU A 33 -1.77 8.59 7.71
N ASN A 34 -2.74 9.11 6.97
CA ASN A 34 -2.99 10.55 6.85
C ASN A 34 -3.40 11.18 8.18
N TYR A 35 -4.34 10.55 8.89
CA TYR A 35 -4.80 10.99 10.20
C TYR A 35 -3.65 11.02 11.22
N SER A 36 -2.81 9.99 11.19
CA SER A 36 -1.65 9.86 12.08
C SER A 36 -0.44 10.70 11.63
N LYS A 37 -0.55 11.46 10.53
CA LYS A 37 0.52 12.27 9.93
C LYS A 37 1.82 11.48 9.67
N ILE A 38 1.71 10.20 9.34
CA ILE A 38 2.86 9.36 9.04
C ILE A 38 3.33 9.64 7.61
N PRO A 39 4.60 10.00 7.38
CA PRO A 39 5.11 10.19 6.02
C PRO A 39 5.24 8.84 5.30
N TYR A 40 4.64 8.71 4.12
CA TYR A 40 4.72 7.52 3.29
C TYR A 40 4.81 7.88 1.81
N LYS A 41 5.30 6.94 1.00
CA LYS A 41 5.18 6.99 -0.47
C LYS A 41 4.18 5.94 -0.93
N THR A 42 3.39 6.25 -1.95
CA THR A 42 2.49 5.26 -2.57
C THR A 42 3.24 4.51 -3.67
N ALA A 43 3.27 3.18 -3.59
CA ALA A 43 3.68 2.30 -4.67
C ALA A 43 2.43 1.79 -5.39
N TRP A 44 2.15 2.37 -6.55
CA TRP A 44 1.00 2.01 -7.37
C TRP A 44 1.19 0.62 -7.97
N THR A 45 0.25 -0.27 -7.68
CA THR A 45 0.30 -1.67 -8.11
C THR A 45 -0.90 -1.94 -9.02
N PRO A 46 -0.69 -2.42 -10.27
CA PRO A 46 -1.79 -2.87 -11.10
C PRO A 46 -2.56 -3.99 -10.42
N PHE A 47 -3.88 -4.07 -10.63
CA PHE A 47 -4.73 -5.05 -9.94
C PHE A 47 -4.23 -6.50 -10.08
N LEU A 48 -3.87 -6.92 -11.29
CA LEU A 48 -3.36 -8.27 -11.55
C LEU A 48 -1.94 -8.52 -10.99
N GLN A 49 -1.23 -7.47 -10.60
CA GLN A 49 0.13 -7.56 -10.04
C GLN A 49 0.15 -7.63 -8.51
N VAL A 50 -0.98 -7.46 -7.81
CA VAL A 50 -1.03 -7.48 -6.34
C VAL A 50 -0.44 -8.76 -5.76
N GLY A 51 -0.80 -9.93 -6.32
CA GLY A 51 -0.28 -11.22 -5.89
C GLY A 51 1.24 -11.36 -6.11
N PRO A 52 1.73 -11.19 -7.35
CA PRO A 52 3.16 -11.18 -7.66
C PRO A 52 3.98 -10.18 -6.81
N THR A 53 3.51 -8.93 -6.68
CA THR A 53 4.15 -7.90 -5.85
C THR A 53 4.21 -8.33 -4.39
N ARG A 54 3.15 -8.93 -3.84
CA ARG A 54 3.16 -9.39 -2.45
C ARG A 54 4.17 -10.53 -2.22
N LYS A 55 4.32 -11.44 -3.19
CA LYS A 55 5.28 -12.54 -3.10
C LYS A 55 6.72 -12.04 -3.20
N SER A 56 7.03 -11.09 -4.10
CA SER A 56 8.39 -10.57 -4.29
C SER A 56 8.94 -9.83 -3.07
N LEU A 57 8.07 -9.28 -2.22
CA LEU A 57 8.48 -8.63 -0.96
C LEU A 57 8.96 -9.60 0.12
N ASN A 58 8.72 -10.91 -0.04
CA ASN A 58 9.15 -11.94 0.91
C ASN A 58 8.73 -11.67 2.38
N ILE A 59 7.56 -11.05 2.58
CA ILE A 59 7.02 -10.73 3.92
C ILE A 59 6.20 -11.93 4.43
N PRO A 60 6.29 -12.31 5.73
CA PRO A 60 5.44 -13.36 6.29
C PRO A 60 3.94 -13.03 6.23
N SER A 61 3.10 -14.06 6.15
CA SER A 61 1.64 -13.89 6.22
C SER A 61 1.23 -13.39 7.60
N VAL A 62 0.32 -12.41 7.65
CA VAL A 62 -0.18 -11.83 8.91
C VAL A 62 -1.17 -12.76 9.61
N ARG A 63 -1.78 -13.70 8.89
CA ARG A 63 -2.70 -14.72 9.40
C ARG A 63 -2.46 -16.04 8.65
N LYS A 64 -2.38 -17.15 9.39
CA LYS A 64 -2.47 -18.52 8.85
C LYS A 64 -3.88 -19.05 9.17
N HIS A 65 -4.56 -19.63 8.17
CA HIS A 65 -5.82 -20.35 8.44
C HIS A 65 -5.49 -21.72 9.04
N PRO A 66 -6.39 -22.30 9.86
CA PRO A 66 -6.25 -23.70 10.28
C PRO A 66 -6.13 -24.59 9.06
N ASP A 67 -5.24 -25.58 9.12
CA ASP A 67 -5.05 -26.59 8.06
C ASP A 67 -6.24 -27.56 8.01
#